data_AF-X1SKS2-F1
#
_entry.id   AF-X1SKS2-F1
#
_cell.length_a   1.000
_cell.length_b   1.000
_cell.length_c   1.000
_cell.angle_alpha   90.00
_cell.angle_beta   90.00
_cell.angle_gamma   90.00
#
_symmetry.space_group_name_H-M   'P 1'
#
loop_
_entity.id
_entity.type
_entity.pdbx_description
1 polymer ?
#
loop_
_entity_poly.entity_id
_entity_poly.type
_entity_poly.pdbx_seq_one_letter_code
_entity_poly.pdbx_strand_id
1 'polypeptide(L)'
;MLKIIIRRLKKYLKIETNNLNDLIEILTFRWSLEGWDYELKQNECDKAEIIIKKCPYKAAMDRNPERQDKIFLICKDMCIPFYKSIITDFNTEITIKRTMYMGLGDNFCDFNFYLDKSLISEEEKDEPIKPLRRISKEDKFHTKERISIKSFREFPSSFKYFFTLRNMILYNLC
;
A
#
# COMPACT_ATOMS: atom_id res chain seq x y z
N MET A 1 -4.70 -7.85 -1.78
CA MET A 1 -3.51 -8.44 -1.11
C MET A 1 -2.62 -7.38 -0.45
N LEU A 2 -2.18 -6.33 -1.15
CA LEU A 2 -1.33 -5.28 -0.54
C LEU A 2 -2.07 -4.43 0.52
N LYS A 3 -3.39 -4.26 0.45
CA LYS A 3 -4.21 -3.73 1.57
C LYS A 3 -3.98 -4.46 2.90
N ILE A 4 -3.85 -5.79 2.86
CA ILE A 4 -3.56 -6.61 4.06
C ILE A 4 -2.12 -6.39 4.51
N ILE A 5 -1.17 -6.28 3.57
CA ILE A 5 0.24 -6.02 3.87
C ILE A 5 0.37 -4.64 4.53
N ILE A 6 -0.21 -3.58 3.98
CA ILE A 6 -0.20 -2.24 4.58
C ILE A 6 -0.79 -2.27 5.99
N ARG A 7 -1.93 -2.93 6.20
CA ARG A 7 -2.51 -3.07 7.56
C ARG A 7 -1.56 -3.78 8.54
N ARG A 8 -0.85 -4.81 8.08
CA ARG A 8 0.13 -5.54 8.91
C ARG A 8 1.37 -4.68 9.20
N LEU A 9 1.88 -3.98 8.19
CA LEU A 9 3.03 -3.07 8.32
C LEU A 9 2.70 -1.90 9.25
N LYS A 10 1.51 -1.30 9.10
CA LYS A 10 0.99 -0.27 10.00
C LYS A 10 1.03 -0.74 11.47
N LYS A 11 0.52 -1.95 11.74
CA LYS A 11 0.58 -2.55 13.09
C LYS A 11 2.01 -2.83 13.56
N TYR A 12 2.86 -3.34 12.67
CA TYR A 12 4.26 -3.66 12.98
C TYR A 12 5.07 -2.40 13.34
N LEU A 13 4.88 -1.33 12.59
CA LEU A 13 5.52 -0.02 12.79
C LEU A 13 4.86 0.81 13.91
N LYS A 14 3.80 0.30 14.55
CA LYS A 14 3.02 0.99 15.59
C LYS A 14 2.46 2.35 15.13
N ILE A 15 2.11 2.45 13.86
CA ILE A 15 1.47 3.63 13.27
C ILE A 15 -0.04 3.57 13.56
N GLU A 16 -0.59 4.65 14.10
CA GLU A 16 -2.00 4.71 14.52
C GLU A 16 -2.84 5.55 13.55
N THR A 17 -2.25 6.59 12.96
CA THR A 17 -2.90 7.52 12.04
C THR A 17 -2.86 7.04 10.58
N ASN A 18 -3.51 7.78 9.68
CA ASN A 18 -3.47 7.55 8.22
C ASN A 18 -3.01 8.81 7.48
N ASN A 19 -2.07 9.56 8.04
CA ASN A 19 -1.58 10.79 7.40
C ASN A 19 -0.58 10.45 6.26
N LEU A 20 -0.14 11.47 5.53
CA LEU A 20 0.81 11.28 4.43
C LEU A 20 2.15 10.69 4.91
N ASN A 21 2.72 11.19 6.00
CA ASN A 21 4.00 10.70 6.52
C ASN A 21 3.93 9.21 6.89
N ASP A 22 2.84 8.77 7.51
CA ASP A 22 2.59 7.37 7.84
C ASP A 22 2.58 6.48 6.59
N LEU A 23 1.91 6.95 5.52
CA LEU A 23 1.88 6.24 4.24
C LEU A 23 3.30 6.11 3.67
N ILE A 24 4.05 7.21 3.66
CA ILE A 24 5.42 7.25 3.16
C ILE A 24 6.31 6.31 3.95
N GLU A 25 6.19 6.28 5.28
CA GLU A 25 6.94 5.36 6.14
C GLU A 25 6.62 3.90 5.81
N ILE A 26 5.34 3.54 5.68
CA ILE A 26 4.92 2.18 5.34
C ILE A 26 5.46 1.76 3.96
N LEU A 27 5.37 2.65 2.97
CA LEU A 27 5.81 2.35 1.61
C LEU A 27 7.33 2.21 1.52
N THR A 28 8.07 3.15 2.11
CA THR A 28 9.54 3.15 2.08
C THR A 28 10.12 1.97 2.87
N PHE A 29 9.51 1.61 4.01
CA PHE A 29 9.86 0.39 4.74
C PHE A 29 9.64 -0.88 3.90
N ARG A 30 8.49 -0.99 3.22
CA ARG A 30 8.24 -2.13 2.32
C ARG A 30 9.26 -2.17 1.18
N TRP A 31 9.53 -1.03 0.57
CA TRP A 31 10.47 -0.92 -0.54
C TRP A 31 11.89 -1.29 -0.15
N SER A 32 12.35 -0.92 1.06
CA SER A 32 13.65 -1.37 1.56
C SER A 32 13.72 -2.88 1.73
N LEU A 33 12.64 -3.53 2.22
CA LEU A 33 12.59 -4.99 2.34
C LEU A 33 12.57 -5.70 0.98
N GLU A 34 12.02 -5.06 -0.05
CA GLU A 34 11.97 -5.57 -1.41
C GLU A 34 13.24 -5.25 -2.22
N GLY A 35 14.21 -4.53 -1.64
CA GLY A 35 15.47 -4.18 -2.29
C GLY A 35 15.34 -3.10 -3.36
N TRP A 36 14.37 -2.20 -3.23
CA TRP A 36 14.29 -1.00 -4.06
C TRP A 36 15.37 -0.01 -3.64
N ASP A 37 15.96 0.68 -4.62
CA ASP A 37 16.80 1.84 -4.37
C ASP A 37 15.98 3.10 -4.65
N TYR A 38 15.82 3.94 -3.65
CA TYR A 38 14.99 5.13 -3.71
C TYR A 38 15.61 6.32 -2.98
N GLU A 39 15.20 7.52 -3.40
CA GLU A 39 15.58 8.79 -2.81
C GLU A 39 14.33 9.60 -2.50
N LEU A 40 14.20 10.04 -1.25
CA LEU A 40 13.14 10.94 -0.80
C LEU A 40 13.60 12.38 -1.08
N LYS A 41 13.07 13.00 -2.13
CA LYS A 41 13.43 14.36 -2.56
C LYS A 41 12.74 15.42 -1.73
N GLN A 42 11.50 15.17 -1.34
CA GLN A 42 10.68 16.05 -0.52
C GLN A 42 9.81 15.21 0.42
N ASN A 43 9.65 15.66 1.66
CA ASN A 43 8.76 15.03 2.64
C ASN A 43 8.23 16.08 3.62
N GLU A 44 7.19 16.78 3.18
CA GLU A 44 6.46 17.79 3.94
C GLU A 44 5.09 17.25 4.34
N CYS A 45 4.38 17.97 5.21
CA CYS A 45 3.09 17.51 5.74
C CYS A 45 2.02 17.25 4.67
N ASP A 46 2.05 17.98 3.56
CA ASP A 46 1.05 17.91 2.49
C ASP A 46 1.61 17.43 1.14
N LYS A 47 2.93 17.21 1.04
CA LYS A 47 3.58 16.78 -0.20
C LYS A 47 4.79 15.90 0.06
N ALA A 48 4.90 14.81 -0.69
CA ALA A 48 6.10 13.97 -0.70
C ALA A 48 6.49 13.59 -2.13
N GLU A 49 7.79 13.54 -2.41
CA GLU A 49 8.35 13.14 -3.70
C GLU A 49 9.42 12.06 -3.48
N ILE A 50 9.21 10.91 -4.12
CA ILE A 50 10.15 9.79 -4.08
C ILE A 50 10.56 9.40 -5.49
N ILE A 51 11.87 9.30 -5.69
CA ILE A 51 12.49 8.84 -6.92
C ILE A 51 13.02 7.42 -6.72
N ILE A 52 12.62 6.49 -7.57
CA ILE A 52 13.14 5.13 -7.60
C ILE A 52 14.25 5.05 -8.63
N LYS A 53 15.47 4.77 -8.15
CA LYS A 53 16.66 4.56 -8.98
C LYS A 53 16.81 3.11 -9.44
N LYS A 54 16.33 2.16 -8.62
CA LYS A 54 16.34 0.74 -8.93
C LYS A 54 15.01 0.08 -8.60
N CYS A 55 14.32 -0.36 -9.63
CA CYS A 55 13.10 -1.16 -9.52
C CYS A 55 13.45 -2.66 -9.57
N PRO A 56 13.16 -3.45 -8.52
CA PRO A 56 13.43 -4.88 -8.50
C PRO A 56 12.75 -5.65 -9.64
N TYR A 57 11.57 -5.20 -10.07
CA TYR A 57 10.87 -5.80 -11.20
C TYR A 57 11.61 -5.59 -12.51
N LYS A 58 12.11 -4.37 -12.77
CA LYS A 58 12.92 -4.11 -13.96
C LYS A 58 14.22 -4.91 -13.89
N ALA A 59 14.93 -4.88 -12.77
CA ALA A 59 16.17 -5.64 -12.60
C ALA A 59 15.96 -7.16 -12.74
N ALA A 60 14.79 -7.69 -12.38
CA ALA A 60 14.44 -9.09 -12.62
C ALA A 60 14.21 -9.36 -14.11
N MET A 61 13.47 -8.49 -14.82
CA MET A 61 13.20 -8.66 -16.26
C MET A 61 14.45 -8.45 -17.12
N ASP A 62 15.30 -7.48 -16.77
CA ASP A 62 16.57 -7.23 -17.48
C ASP A 62 17.48 -8.47 -17.47
N ARG A 63 17.42 -9.28 -16.39
CA ARG A 63 18.17 -10.54 -16.24
C ARG A 63 17.56 -11.73 -16.99
N ASN A 64 16.35 -11.61 -17.53
CA ASN A 64 15.61 -12.68 -18.21
C ASN A 64 15.13 -12.17 -19.58
N PRO A 65 15.97 -12.26 -20.63
CA PRO A 65 15.68 -11.72 -21.96
C PRO A 65 14.32 -12.14 -22.52
N GLU A 66 13.88 -13.37 -22.24
CA GLU A 66 12.61 -13.92 -22.72
C GLU A 66 11.37 -13.28 -22.08
N ARG A 67 11.54 -12.45 -21.05
CA ARG A 67 10.46 -11.79 -20.29
C ARG A 67 10.54 -10.27 -20.31
N GLN A 68 11.48 -9.70 -21.06
CA GLN A 68 11.67 -8.24 -21.12
C GLN A 68 10.39 -7.53 -21.58
N ASP A 69 9.63 -8.12 -22.49
CA ASP A 69 8.34 -7.59 -22.97
C ASP A 69 7.31 -7.38 -21.84
N LYS A 70 7.45 -8.10 -20.72
CA LYS A 70 6.52 -7.99 -19.58
C LYS A 70 6.73 -6.75 -18.73
N ILE A 71 7.89 -6.09 -18.80
CA ILE A 71 8.14 -4.93 -17.95
C ILE A 71 7.18 -3.78 -18.27
N PHE A 72 6.84 -3.63 -19.54
CA PHE A 72 5.84 -2.66 -20.00
C PHE A 72 4.49 -2.89 -19.32
N LEU A 73 4.00 -4.13 -19.34
CA LEU A 73 2.73 -4.52 -18.70
C LEU A 73 2.78 -4.32 -17.18
N ILE A 74 3.91 -4.64 -16.54
CA ILE A 74 4.08 -4.41 -15.11
C ILE A 74 4.00 -2.91 -14.79
N CYS A 75 4.69 -2.05 -15.56
CA CYS A 75 4.66 -0.61 -15.30
C CYS A 75 3.29 0.02 -15.58
N LYS A 76 2.67 -0.33 -16.71
CA LYS A 76 1.40 0.25 -17.16
C LYS A 76 0.19 -0.29 -16.38
N ASP A 77 0.05 -1.61 -16.33
CA ASP A 77 -1.20 -2.25 -15.89
C ASP A 77 -1.18 -2.60 -14.40
N MET A 78 0.02 -2.75 -13.82
CA MET A 78 0.15 -3.09 -12.41
C MET A 78 0.58 -1.90 -11.57
N CYS A 79 1.72 -1.27 -11.87
CA CYS A 79 2.32 -0.31 -10.96
C CYS A 79 1.42 0.93 -10.73
N ILE A 80 0.83 1.49 -11.79
CA ILE A 80 -0.01 2.69 -11.68
C ILE A 80 -1.33 2.41 -10.95
N PRO A 81 -2.18 1.47 -11.42
CA PRO A 81 -3.51 1.30 -10.83
C PRO A 81 -3.43 0.76 -9.39
N PHE A 82 -2.41 -0.05 -9.12
CA PHE A 82 -2.21 -0.68 -7.82
C PHE A 82 -1.92 0.32 -6.71
N TYR A 83 -0.96 1.22 -6.90
CA TYR A 83 -0.67 2.23 -5.88
C TYR A 83 -1.83 3.21 -5.71
N LYS A 84 -2.46 3.65 -6.82
CA LYS A 84 -3.62 4.54 -6.76
C LYS A 84 -4.75 3.95 -5.89
N SER A 85 -5.14 2.70 -6.15
CA SER A 85 -6.20 2.02 -5.40
C SER A 85 -5.88 1.92 -3.91
N ILE A 86 -4.64 1.60 -3.57
CA ILE A 86 -4.25 1.30 -2.20
C ILE A 86 -4.05 2.55 -1.36
N ILE A 87 -3.57 3.62 -1.99
CA ILE A 87 -3.43 4.93 -1.35
C ILE A 87 -4.81 5.50 -1.04
N THR A 88 -5.74 5.42 -1.99
CA THR A 88 -7.14 5.82 -1.78
C THR A 88 -7.79 5.03 -0.64
N ASP A 89 -7.51 3.72 -0.55
CA ASP A 89 -7.96 2.85 0.53
C ASP A 89 -7.34 3.18 1.91
N PHE A 90 -6.15 3.79 1.92
CA PHE A 90 -5.42 4.15 3.13
C PHE A 90 -5.91 5.51 3.67
N ASN A 91 -6.02 6.49 2.78
CA ASN A 91 -6.59 7.79 3.05
C ASN A 91 -7.08 8.40 1.71
N THR A 92 -8.38 8.72 1.63
CA THR A 92 -9.01 9.26 0.42
C THR A 92 -8.53 10.66 0.07
N GLU A 93 -7.95 11.40 1.03
CA GLU A 93 -7.39 12.72 0.82
C GLU A 93 -6.00 12.67 0.18
N ILE A 94 -5.34 11.52 0.17
CA ILE A 94 -4.02 11.40 -0.44
C ILE A 94 -4.17 11.06 -1.93
N THR A 95 -3.65 11.93 -2.77
CA THR A 95 -3.54 11.71 -4.20
C THR A 95 -2.11 11.35 -4.58
N ILE A 96 -1.96 10.43 -5.55
CA ILE A 96 -0.68 10.08 -6.15
C ILE A 96 -0.65 10.49 -7.62
N LYS A 97 0.48 11.06 -8.05
CA LYS A 97 0.81 11.33 -9.45
C LYS A 97 2.17 10.73 -9.80
N ARG A 98 2.24 10.12 -10.98
CA ARG A 98 3.44 9.50 -11.53
C ARG A 98 3.57 9.89 -12.99
N THR A 99 4.76 10.32 -13.39
CA THR A 99 5.07 10.79 -14.75
C THR A 99 6.22 10.04 -15.40
N MET A 100 7.07 9.40 -14.60
CA MET A 100 8.28 8.69 -15.02
C MET A 100 8.19 7.20 -14.68
N TYR A 101 8.56 6.35 -15.63
CA TYR A 101 8.43 4.90 -15.56
C TYR A 101 9.59 4.18 -16.24
N MET A 102 10.45 3.54 -15.45
CA MET A 102 11.61 2.81 -16.00
C MET A 102 11.25 1.70 -16.99
N GLY A 103 10.08 1.07 -16.83
CA GLY A 103 9.61 0.04 -17.76
C GLY A 103 8.99 0.56 -19.05
N LEU A 104 8.84 1.89 -19.18
CA LEU A 104 8.33 2.56 -20.38
C LEU A 104 9.40 3.37 -21.11
N GLY A 105 10.65 3.35 -20.64
CA GLY A 105 11.80 3.99 -21.28
C GLY A 105 12.48 5.08 -20.46
N ASP A 106 11.93 5.47 -19.31
CA ASP A 106 12.54 6.50 -18.46
C ASP A 106 13.73 5.98 -17.64
N ASN A 107 14.56 6.89 -17.15
CA ASN A 107 15.73 6.54 -16.33
C ASN A 107 15.37 6.16 -14.88
N PHE A 108 14.21 6.60 -14.38
CA PHE A 108 13.75 6.38 -13.02
C PHE A 108 12.22 6.26 -12.97
N CYS A 109 11.68 5.83 -11.84
CA CYS A 109 10.24 5.96 -11.56
C CYS A 109 10.03 7.07 -10.53
N ASP A 110 9.00 7.89 -10.71
CA ASP A 110 8.61 8.89 -9.72
C ASP A 110 7.33 8.47 -8.98
N PHE A 111 7.22 8.94 -7.74
CA PHE A 111 6.04 8.84 -6.89
C PHE A 111 5.85 10.20 -6.21
N ASN A 112 4.86 10.96 -6.68
CA ASN A 112 4.53 12.27 -6.13
C ASN A 112 3.20 12.15 -5.38
N PHE A 113 3.21 12.45 -4.09
CA PHE A 113 2.06 12.37 -3.21
C PHE A 113 1.65 13.77 -2.77
N TYR A 114 0.34 13.98 -2.66
CA TYR A 114 -0.27 15.26 -2.31
C TYR A 114 -1.46 15.02 -1.40
N LEU A 115 -1.64 15.88 -0.40
CA LEU A 115 -2.88 15.94 0.36
C LEU A 115 -3.86 16.89 -0.32
N ASP A 116 -5.03 16.39 -0.71
CA ASP A 116 -6.08 17.20 -1.32
C ASP A 116 -6.87 17.93 -0.24
N LYS A 117 -6.47 19.19 0.01
CA LYS A 117 -7.09 20.06 1.01
C LYS A 117 -8.55 20.40 0.69
N SER A 118 -9.01 20.19 -0.55
CA SER A 118 -10.40 20.47 -0.93
C SER A 118 -11.42 19.50 -0.32
N LEU A 119 -10.95 18.35 0.18
CA LEU A 119 -11.78 17.34 0.87
C LEU A 119 -11.85 17.57 2.39
N ILE A 120 -11.08 18.54 2.93
CA ILE A 120 -11.04 18.88 4.36
C ILE A 120 -12.18 19.87 4.71
N SER A 121 -13.36 19.69 4.11
CA SER A 121 -14.53 20.52 4.41
C SER A 121 -15.43 19.84 5.45
N GLU A 122 -15.43 20.41 6.66
CA GLU A 122 -16.51 20.37 7.68
C GLU A 122 -16.77 19.07 8.48
N GLU A 123 -15.84 18.67 9.37
CA GLU A 123 -16.20 17.89 10.58
C GLU A 123 -15.44 18.40 11.83
N GLU A 124 -15.52 19.70 12.11
CA GLU A 124 -15.37 20.21 13.48
C GLU A 124 -16.52 21.18 13.77
N LYS A 125 -17.69 20.62 14.06
CA LYS A 125 -18.66 21.30 14.92
C LYS A 125 -18.73 20.52 16.22
N ASP A 126 -18.14 21.10 17.25
CA ASP A 126 -18.34 20.74 18.65
C ASP A 126 -19.84 20.62 18.93
N GLU A 127 -20.38 19.40 18.89
CA GLU A 127 -21.65 19.14 19.56
C GLU A 127 -21.35 18.88 21.05
N PRO A 128 -22.04 19.57 21.97
CA PRO A 128 -21.86 19.36 23.40
C PRO A 128 -22.26 17.92 23.77
N ILE A 129 -21.31 17.21 24.39
CA ILE A 129 -21.48 15.86 24.93
C ILE A 129 -22.74 15.81 25.80
N LYS A 130 -23.80 15.17 25.31
CA LYS A 130 -24.95 14.81 26.15
C LYS A 130 -24.49 13.73 27.14
N PRO A 131 -24.82 13.84 28.43
CA PRO A 131 -24.39 12.85 29.42
C PRO A 131 -25.00 11.47 29.11
N LEU A 132 -24.12 10.48 29.00
CA LEU A 132 -24.46 9.07 28.84
C LEU A 132 -25.34 8.60 30.02
N ARG A 133 -26.55 8.14 29.70
CA ARG A 133 -27.39 7.38 30.63
C ARG A 133 -26.65 6.09 31.02
N ARG A 134 -26.53 5.84 32.33
CA ARG A 134 -26.03 4.57 32.88
C ARG A 134 -26.90 3.42 32.37
N ILE A 135 -26.28 2.45 31.69
CA ILE A 135 -26.89 1.16 31.39
C ILE A 135 -26.71 0.28 32.63
N SER A 136 -27.83 -0.24 33.16
CA SER A 136 -27.88 -1.18 34.28
C SER A 136 -27.34 -2.56 33.88
N LYS A 137 -26.86 -3.31 34.88
CA LYS A 137 -26.22 -4.62 34.73
C LYS A 137 -27.22 -5.75 34.51
N GLU A 138 -28.00 -5.73 33.45
CA GLU A 138 -28.70 -6.94 32.98
C GLU A 138 -28.78 -6.87 31.46
N ASP A 139 -27.91 -7.61 30.78
CA ASP A 139 -28.18 -8.30 29.50
C ASP A 139 -26.88 -8.96 29.02
N LYS A 140 -26.46 -9.98 29.77
CA LYS A 140 -25.67 -11.08 29.21
C LYS A 140 -26.67 -11.98 28.51
N PHE A 141 -26.65 -12.12 27.19
CA PHE A 141 -26.90 -13.41 26.53
C PHE A 141 -26.51 -13.42 25.04
N HIS A 142 -25.72 -14.46 24.71
CA HIS A 142 -25.53 -15.17 23.44
C HIS A 142 -25.62 -14.43 22.08
N THR A 143 -24.53 -14.56 21.30
CA THR A 143 -24.54 -15.42 20.09
C THR A 143 -23.12 -15.73 19.62
N LYS A 144 -22.81 -17.03 19.50
CA LYS A 144 -21.70 -17.58 18.71
C LYS A 144 -22.23 -17.76 17.29
N GLU A 145 -21.53 -17.24 16.28
CA GLU A 145 -21.65 -17.77 14.92
C GLU A 145 -20.27 -17.94 14.28
N ARG A 146 -19.98 -19.21 13.97
CA ARG A 146 -18.88 -19.67 13.12
C ARG A 146 -19.25 -19.38 11.67
N ILE A 147 -18.39 -18.65 10.95
CA ILE A 147 -18.42 -18.69 9.48
C ILE A 147 -17.26 -19.54 8.97
N SER A 148 -17.66 -20.58 8.25
CA SER A 148 -16.89 -21.65 7.62
C SER A 148 -16.02 -21.12 6.48
N ILE A 149 -14.74 -21.51 6.48
CA ILE A 149 -13.82 -21.30 5.36
C ILE A 149 -14.09 -22.40 4.32
N LYS A 150 -14.76 -22.06 3.22
CA LYS A 150 -14.81 -22.91 2.01
C LYS A 150 -14.09 -22.21 0.85
N SER A 151 -12.99 -22.83 0.45
CA SER A 151 -12.40 -22.95 -0.90
C SER A 151 -12.64 -21.82 -1.92
N PHE A 152 -11.55 -21.16 -2.32
CA PHE A 152 -11.45 -20.48 -3.62
C PHE A 152 -10.19 -20.97 -4.34
N ARG A 153 -10.35 -22.00 -5.18
CA ARG A 153 -9.38 -22.40 -6.21
C ARG A 153 -9.88 -21.81 -7.53
N GLU A 154 -9.02 -21.02 -8.16
CA GLU A 154 -8.74 -20.90 -9.60
C GLU A 154 -8.36 -19.45 -9.92
N PHE A 155 -7.05 -19.23 -10.09
CA PHE A 155 -6.50 -17.99 -10.65
C PHE A 155 -5.69 -18.33 -11.91
N PRO A 156 -5.71 -17.44 -12.92
CA PRO A 156 -5.01 -17.64 -14.20
C PRO A 156 -3.50 -17.80 -14.03
N SER A 157 -2.90 -18.56 -14.95
CA SER A 157 -1.51 -19.03 -14.96
C SER A 157 -0.44 -17.93 -14.88
N SER A 158 -0.78 -16.67 -15.17
CA SER A 158 0.12 -15.51 -15.04
C SER A 158 0.41 -15.11 -13.57
N PHE A 159 -0.41 -15.53 -12.61
CA PHE A 159 -0.22 -15.21 -11.18
C PHE A 159 0.65 -16.21 -10.41
N LYS A 160 0.93 -17.40 -10.97
CA LYS A 160 1.72 -18.43 -10.28
C LYS A 160 3.19 -18.05 -10.07
N TYR A 161 3.74 -17.18 -10.92
CA TYR A 161 5.17 -16.84 -10.89
C TYR A 161 5.54 -15.73 -9.89
N PHE A 162 4.56 -14.98 -9.36
CA PHE A 162 4.82 -14.00 -8.30
C PHE A 162 5.07 -14.65 -6.92
N PHE A 163 4.79 -15.95 -6.78
CA PHE A 163 4.91 -16.66 -5.50
C PHE A 163 6.27 -17.35 -5.28
N THR A 164 7.04 -17.64 -6.32
CA THR A 164 8.31 -18.38 -6.18
C THR A 164 9.45 -17.54 -5.59
N LEU A 165 9.45 -16.21 -5.75
CA LEU A 165 10.39 -15.32 -5.04
C LEU A 165 9.94 -14.97 -3.61
N ARG A 166 8.68 -15.26 -3.28
CA ARG A 166 8.06 -14.85 -2.01
C ARG A 166 8.27 -15.83 -0.86
N ASN A 167 8.62 -17.09 -1.15
CA ASN A 167 8.89 -18.09 -0.12
C ASN A 167 10.31 -18.05 0.45
N MET A 168 11.22 -17.23 -0.10
CA MET A 168 12.62 -17.21 0.36
C MET A 168 12.91 -16.13 1.41
N ILE A 169 12.09 -15.08 1.49
CA ILE A 169 12.34 -13.94 2.41
C ILE A 169 11.50 -14.03 3.70
N LEU A 170 10.39 -14.77 3.69
CA LEU A 170 9.51 -14.89 4.87
C LEU A 170 9.86 -16.06 5.82
N TYR A 171 10.84 -16.91 5.49
CA TYR A 171 11.23 -18.06 6.31
C TYR A 171 12.52 -17.86 7.15
N ASN A 172 13.12 -16.67 7.15
CA ASN A 172 14.32 -16.36 7.96
C ASN A 172 14.08 -15.32 9.07
N LEU A 173 12.84 -15.20 9.56
CA LEU A 173 12.49 -14.39 10.74
C LEU A 173 11.74 -15.23 11.79
N CYS A 174 12.27 -16.43 12.08
CA CYS A 174 12.04 -17.18 13.31
C CYS A 174 13.40 -17.63 13.84
#